data_AF-A0ABD3CB02-F1
#
_entry.id   AF-A0ABD3CB02-F1
#
_cell.length_a   1.000
_cell.length_b   1.000
_cell.length_c   1.000
_cell.angle_alpha   90.00
_cell.angle_beta   90.00
_cell.angle_gamma   90.00
#
_symmetry.space_group_name_H-M   'P 1'
#
loop_
_entity.id
_entity.type
_entity.pdbx_description
1 polymer ?
#
loop_
_entity_poly.entity_id
_entity_poly.type
_entity_poly.pdbx_seq_one_letter_code
_entity_poly.pdbx_strand_id
1 'polypeptide(L)'
;MSTSNNNILNSSNPIFSLRSIVDDLDATNPSNDVVKGQDRLLPIANVGRIMKHMLPPNAKISKEAKETMQECASEFIGFVTSEASEKCRKERRKTVNGDDICWAMGNLGFDDYAGPLKRYLDKYREVEMEKGNNSNNNNQNNYKGSNSEDYMEDNCY
;
A
#
# COMPACT_ATOMS: atom_id res chain seq x y z
N MET A 1 -28.77 5.19 32.47
CA MET A 1 -27.59 6.00 32.85
C MET A 1 -26.57 5.01 33.39
N SER A 2 -25.43 4.72 32.76
CA SER A 2 -24.58 5.58 31.93
C SER A 2 -23.78 4.75 30.92
N THR A 3 -23.33 5.48 29.91
CA THR A 3 -22.81 5.13 28.59
C THR A 3 -21.54 4.27 28.59
N SER A 4 -21.48 3.29 27.68
CA SER A 4 -20.25 2.60 27.26
C SER A 4 -19.26 3.58 26.64
N ASN A 5 -18.03 3.60 27.16
CA ASN A 5 -16.90 4.27 26.54
C ASN A 5 -16.41 3.48 25.31
N ASN A 6 -16.93 3.83 24.13
CA ASN A 6 -16.32 3.50 22.85
C ASN A 6 -15.33 4.61 22.47
N ASN A 7 -14.08 4.50 22.90
CA ASN A 7 -13.00 5.34 22.40
C ASN A 7 -12.20 4.59 21.34
N ILE A 8 -12.62 4.79 20.09
CA ILE A 8 -11.77 5.32 19.02
C ILE A 8 -10.49 4.51 18.75
N LEU A 9 -10.60 3.51 17.88
CA LEU A 9 -9.50 3.15 16.97
C LEU A 9 -9.42 4.22 15.87
N ASN A 10 -9.04 5.44 16.25
CA ASN A 10 -8.39 6.39 15.34
C ASN A 10 -6.88 6.21 15.56
N SER A 11 -6.33 5.08 15.12
CA SER A 11 -4.90 4.94 14.97
C SER A 11 -4.51 5.43 13.59
N SER A 12 -4.47 6.76 13.49
CA SER A 12 -3.45 7.43 12.70
C SER A 12 -2.10 6.81 13.06
N ASN A 13 -1.68 5.79 12.33
CA ASN A 13 -0.31 5.31 12.35
C ASN A 13 0.48 6.25 11.44
N PRO A 14 1.33 7.14 11.98
CA PRO A 14 1.98 8.18 11.20
C PRO A 14 3.30 7.68 10.58
N ILE A 15 3.42 6.40 10.26
CA ILE A 15 4.71 5.88 9.79
C ILE A 15 5.03 6.33 8.36
N PHE A 16 4.03 6.64 7.54
CA PHE A 16 4.22 7.33 6.25
C PHE A 16 2.92 8.06 5.89
N SER A 17 2.70 9.26 6.45
CA SER A 17 1.64 10.10 5.94
C SER A 17 2.02 10.52 4.51
N LEU A 18 1.43 9.87 3.50
CA LEU A 18 1.59 10.21 2.08
C LEU A 18 1.39 11.72 1.84
N ARG A 19 0.58 12.35 2.70
CA ARG A 19 0.36 13.79 2.72
C ARG A 19 1.60 14.61 3.09
N SER A 20 2.42 14.14 4.04
CA SER A 20 3.69 14.81 4.39
C SER A 20 4.73 14.73 3.26
N ILE A 21 4.76 13.63 2.49
CA ILE A 21 5.71 13.52 1.36
C ILE A 21 5.37 14.53 0.26
N VAL A 22 4.08 14.68 -0.07
CA VAL A 22 3.64 15.60 -1.14
C VAL A 22 3.59 17.06 -0.70
N ASP A 23 3.22 17.36 0.55
CA ASP A 23 3.09 18.75 1.04
C ASP A 23 4.46 19.41 1.31
N ASP A 24 5.52 18.63 1.57
CA ASP A 24 6.87 19.16 1.88
C ASP A 24 7.74 19.42 0.64
N LEU A 25 7.26 19.14 -0.59
CA LEU A 25 8.02 19.45 -1.82
C LEU A 25 8.00 20.96 -2.19
N ASP A 26 7.25 21.78 -1.47
CA ASP A 26 7.08 23.22 -1.74
C ASP A 26 7.90 24.13 -0.79
N ALA A 27 8.73 23.54 0.09
CA ALA A 27 9.49 24.30 1.10
C ALA A 27 10.96 24.50 0.71
N THR A 28 11.26 25.64 0.07
CA THR A 28 12.61 26.13 -0.25
C THR A 28 13.42 26.55 1.00
N ASN A 29 13.93 25.62 1.81
CA ASN A 29 14.83 25.98 2.92
C ASN A 29 16.00 24.97 3.12
N PRO A 30 17.20 25.25 2.55
CA PRO A 30 18.26 24.26 2.32
C PRO A 30 19.05 23.78 3.56
N SER A 31 18.76 24.30 4.76
CA SER A 31 19.60 24.07 5.96
C SER A 31 19.05 23.02 6.94
N ASN A 32 17.82 22.54 6.74
CA ASN A 32 17.18 21.51 7.59
C ASN A 32 17.04 20.14 6.90
N ASP A 33 17.53 20.01 5.67
CA ASP A 33 17.23 18.86 4.80
C ASP A 33 18.01 17.59 5.18
N VAL A 34 19.20 17.70 5.77
CA VAL A 34 20.03 16.53 6.08
C VAL A 34 19.45 15.70 7.23
N VAL A 35 18.92 16.35 8.27
CA VAL A 35 18.34 15.66 9.43
C VAL A 35 16.96 15.11 9.10
N LYS A 36 16.14 15.85 8.32
CA LYS A 36 14.83 15.37 7.85
C LYS A 36 14.93 14.32 6.75
N GLY A 37 16.02 14.33 5.97
CA GLY A 37 16.25 13.37 4.90
C GLY A 37 16.37 11.94 5.43
N GLN A 38 17.07 11.74 6.55
CA GLN A 38 17.25 10.42 7.14
C GLN A 38 15.95 9.80 7.66
N ASP A 39 15.02 10.60 8.19
CA ASP A 39 13.69 10.11 8.61
C ASP A 39 12.84 9.56 7.45
N ARG A 40 13.18 9.95 6.20
CA ARG A 40 12.48 9.50 4.98
C ARG A 40 13.15 8.30 4.31
N LEU A 41 14.29 7.85 4.81
CA LEU A 41 15.01 6.72 4.26
C LEU A 41 14.45 5.39 4.77
N LEU A 42 14.33 4.42 3.88
CA LEU A 42 14.01 3.05 4.27
C LEU A 42 15.15 2.45 5.10
N PRO A 43 14.90 1.53 6.06
CA PRO A 43 15.98 0.91 6.82
C PRO A 43 17.03 0.26 5.91
N ILE A 44 18.29 0.68 6.05
CA ILE A 44 19.41 0.23 5.19
C ILE A 44 19.56 -1.30 5.14
N ALA A 45 19.23 -1.98 6.24
CA ALA A 45 19.26 -3.43 6.33
C ALA A 45 18.23 -4.10 5.41
N ASN A 46 17.05 -3.51 5.27
CA ASN A 46 15.98 -4.04 4.41
C ASN A 46 16.35 -3.84 2.93
N VAL A 47 16.86 -2.66 2.57
CA VAL A 47 17.39 -2.37 1.21
C VAL A 47 18.49 -3.37 0.86
N GLY A 48 19.49 -3.52 1.74
CA GLY A 48 20.59 -4.45 1.53
C GLY A 48 20.15 -5.91 1.37
N ARG A 49 19.12 -6.36 2.10
CA ARG A 49 18.57 -7.73 1.99
C ARG A 49 17.91 -7.98 0.63
N ILE A 50 17.16 -7.01 0.11
CA ILE A 50 16.50 -7.10 -1.20
C ILE A 50 17.54 -7.07 -2.32
N MET A 51 18.49 -6.12 -2.27
CA MET A 51 19.59 -6.07 -3.25
C MET A 51 20.33 -7.41 -3.31
N LYS A 52 20.59 -8.03 -2.14
CA LYS A 52 21.30 -9.31 -2.05
C LYS A 52 20.50 -10.49 -2.62
N HIS A 53 19.17 -10.47 -2.57
CA HIS A 53 18.31 -11.52 -3.16
C HIS A 53 18.47 -11.62 -4.68
N MET A 54 18.80 -10.51 -5.35
CA MET A 54 18.99 -10.47 -6.80
C MET A 54 20.42 -10.85 -7.23
N LEU A 55 21.28 -11.25 -6.29
CA LEU A 55 22.69 -11.54 -6.53
C LEU A 55 23.08 -12.97 -6.10
N PRO A 56 24.18 -13.53 -6.64
CA PRO A 56 24.71 -14.81 -6.18
C PRO A 56 25.02 -14.85 -4.67
N PRO A 57 24.98 -16.03 -4.02
CA PRO A 57 25.15 -16.17 -2.57
C PRO A 57 26.44 -15.55 -2.01
N ASN A 58 27.54 -15.60 -2.76
CA ASN A 58 28.86 -15.10 -2.36
C ASN A 58 29.13 -13.62 -2.74
N ALA A 59 28.23 -12.97 -3.48
CA ALA A 59 28.42 -11.58 -3.90
C ALA A 59 28.50 -10.61 -2.69
N LYS A 60 29.32 -9.57 -2.77
CA LYS A 60 29.37 -8.51 -1.75
C LYS A 60 28.76 -7.23 -2.31
N ILE A 61 28.08 -6.47 -1.45
CA ILE A 61 27.53 -5.15 -1.77
C ILE A 61 28.26 -4.16 -0.86
N SER A 62 28.88 -3.13 -1.45
CA SER A 62 29.56 -2.09 -0.70
C SER A 62 28.59 -1.29 0.16
N LYS A 63 29.13 -0.49 1.08
CA LYS A 63 28.30 0.37 1.93
C LYS A 63 27.65 1.46 1.06
N GLU A 64 28.45 2.08 0.21
CA GLU A 64 28.06 3.20 -0.67
C GLU A 64 26.94 2.77 -1.62
N ALA A 65 27.02 1.57 -2.19
CA ALA A 65 25.96 1.06 -3.07
C ALA A 65 24.62 0.87 -2.35
N LYS A 66 24.65 0.50 -1.06
CA LYS A 66 23.40 0.39 -0.27
C LYS A 66 22.81 1.76 0.04
N GLU A 67 23.66 2.74 0.37
CA GLU A 67 23.24 4.12 0.63
C GLU A 67 22.65 4.76 -0.62
N THR A 68 23.29 4.61 -1.78
CA THR A 68 22.74 5.09 -3.06
C THR A 68 21.40 4.43 -3.38
N MET A 69 21.27 3.11 -3.23
CA MET A 69 19.99 2.44 -3.49
C MET A 69 18.90 2.81 -2.48
N GLN A 70 19.27 3.13 -1.24
CA GLN A 70 18.35 3.62 -0.21
C GLN A 70 17.78 4.98 -0.61
N GLU A 71 18.63 5.91 -1.07
CA GLU A 71 18.23 7.21 -1.61
C GLU A 71 17.33 7.04 -2.84
N CYS A 72 17.75 6.23 -3.82
CA CYS A 72 16.95 5.98 -5.03
C CYS A 72 15.58 5.36 -4.71
N ALA A 73 15.50 4.44 -3.74
CA ALA A 73 14.24 3.83 -3.36
C ALA A 73 13.28 4.84 -2.71
N SER A 74 13.80 5.71 -1.84
CA SER A 74 13.00 6.79 -1.24
C SER A 74 12.56 7.81 -2.29
N GLU A 75 13.43 8.18 -3.22
CA GLU A 75 13.08 9.06 -4.34
C GLU A 75 12.04 8.41 -5.26
N PHE A 76 12.16 7.13 -5.56
CA PHE A 76 11.18 6.39 -6.37
C PHE A 76 9.78 6.43 -5.75
N ILE A 77 9.68 6.28 -4.42
CA ILE A 77 8.40 6.45 -3.71
C ILE A 77 7.85 7.86 -3.93
N GLY A 78 8.69 8.90 -3.76
CA GLY A 78 8.30 10.28 -4.02
C GLY A 78 7.85 10.52 -5.46
N PHE A 79 8.58 9.96 -6.44
CA PHE A 79 8.32 10.10 -7.86
C PHE A 79 7.00 9.45 -8.29
N VAL A 80 6.74 8.20 -7.90
CA VAL A 80 5.49 7.53 -8.26
C VAL A 80 4.30 8.18 -7.54
N THR A 81 4.48 8.55 -6.27
CA THR A 81 3.37 9.15 -5.49
C THR A 81 3.03 10.56 -5.94
N SER A 82 3.99 11.34 -6.45
CA SER A 82 3.72 12.67 -7.00
C SER A 82 2.87 12.58 -8.28
N GLU A 83 3.20 11.66 -9.19
CA GLU A 83 2.45 11.40 -10.42
C GLU A 83 1.01 10.94 -10.12
N ALA A 84 0.86 9.98 -9.19
CA ALA A 84 -0.45 9.51 -8.74
C ALA A 84 -1.28 10.61 -8.06
N SER A 85 -0.62 11.47 -7.27
CA SER A 85 -1.25 12.63 -6.62
C SER A 85 -1.76 13.64 -7.66
N GLU A 86 -1.00 13.88 -8.72
CA GLU A 86 -1.43 14.75 -9.81
C GLU A 86 -2.70 14.22 -10.50
N LYS A 87 -2.74 12.92 -10.84
CA LYS A 87 -3.94 12.29 -11.39
C LYS A 87 -5.14 12.42 -10.45
N CYS A 88 -4.96 12.07 -9.18
CA CYS A 88 -6.00 12.17 -8.15
C CYS A 88 -6.57 13.59 -8.06
N ARG A 89 -5.71 14.61 -8.07
CA ARG A 89 -6.10 16.02 -8.01
C ARG A 89 -6.82 16.47 -9.28
N LYS A 90 -6.38 16.03 -10.47
CA LYS A 90 -7.08 16.29 -11.75
C LYS A 90 -8.51 15.74 -11.74
N GLU A 91 -8.73 14.61 -11.06
CA GLU A 91 -10.05 14.01 -10.85
C GLU A 91 -10.84 14.59 -9.67
N ARG A 92 -10.39 15.72 -9.10
CA ARG A 92 -11.01 16.43 -7.95
C ARG A 92 -11.15 15.56 -6.69
N ARG A 93 -10.30 14.56 -6.52
CA ARG A 93 -10.21 13.74 -5.30
C ARG A 93 -9.12 14.28 -4.38
N LYS A 94 -9.34 14.14 -3.07
CA LYS A 94 -8.38 14.55 -2.02
C LYS A 94 -7.54 13.40 -1.47
N THR A 95 -7.88 12.17 -1.83
CA THR A 95 -7.25 10.95 -1.32
C THR A 95 -6.81 10.10 -2.49
N VAL A 96 -5.50 9.88 -2.56
CA VAL A 96 -4.88 8.94 -3.51
C VAL A 96 -5.29 7.52 -3.14
N ASN A 97 -5.69 6.73 -4.13
CA ASN A 97 -6.07 5.34 -3.96
C ASN A 97 -5.13 4.39 -4.72
N GLY A 98 -5.36 3.07 -4.62
CA GLY A 98 -4.52 2.08 -5.31
C GLY A 98 -4.59 2.12 -6.84
N ASP A 99 -5.72 2.57 -7.42
CA ASP A 99 -5.86 2.68 -8.87
C ASP A 99 -5.03 3.84 -9.43
N ASP A 100 -4.85 4.92 -8.66
CA ASP A 100 -3.95 6.03 -9.01
C ASP A 100 -2.50 5.57 -9.13
N ILE A 101 -2.06 4.71 -8.19
CA ILE A 101 -0.72 4.13 -8.21
C ILE A 101 -0.54 3.23 -9.42
N CYS A 102 -1.51 2.36 -9.71
CA CYS A 102 -1.44 1.48 -10.89
C CYS A 102 -1.36 2.29 -12.19
N TRP A 103 -2.12 3.38 -12.30
CA TRP A 103 -2.06 4.29 -13.44
C TRP A 103 -0.70 4.99 -13.54
N ALA A 104 -0.18 5.53 -12.43
CA ALA A 104 1.09 6.23 -12.41
C ALA A 104 2.23 5.32 -12.87
N MET A 105 2.26 4.06 -12.42
CA MET A 105 3.25 3.08 -12.85
C MET A 105 3.25 2.90 -14.38
N GLY A 106 2.08 2.80 -15.02
CA GLY A 106 1.99 2.75 -16.48
C GLY A 106 2.41 4.06 -17.15
N ASN A 107 1.96 5.21 -16.62
CA ASN A 107 2.28 6.52 -17.21
C ASN A 107 3.78 6.86 -17.17
N LEU A 108 4.48 6.38 -16.13
CA LEU A 108 5.92 6.55 -15.95
C LEU A 108 6.76 5.52 -16.73
N GLY A 109 6.13 4.60 -17.47
CA GLY A 109 6.82 3.59 -18.28
C GLY A 109 7.26 2.34 -17.52
N PHE A 110 6.68 2.07 -16.34
CA PHE A 110 6.88 0.84 -15.57
C PHE A 110 5.78 -0.20 -15.86
N ASP A 111 5.43 -0.39 -17.13
CA ASP A 111 4.32 -1.24 -17.57
C ASP A 111 4.42 -2.69 -17.09
N ASP A 112 5.64 -3.24 -17.06
CA ASP A 112 5.94 -4.58 -16.56
C ASP A 112 5.52 -4.79 -15.09
N TYR A 113 5.40 -3.69 -14.32
CA TYR A 113 4.97 -3.71 -12.93
C TYR A 113 3.49 -3.34 -12.77
N ALA A 114 2.92 -2.52 -13.66
CA ALA A 114 1.55 -2.03 -13.55
C ALA A 114 0.52 -3.18 -13.56
N GLY A 115 0.67 -4.14 -14.47
CA GLY A 115 -0.21 -5.31 -14.57
C GLY A 115 -0.22 -6.19 -13.31
N PRO A 116 0.95 -6.64 -12.81
CA PRO A 116 1.05 -7.36 -11.54
C PRO A 116 0.49 -6.58 -10.34
N LEU A 117 0.77 -5.27 -10.23
CA LEU A 117 0.24 -4.43 -9.15
C LEU A 117 -1.29 -4.38 -9.16
N LYS A 118 -1.90 -4.27 -10.34
CA LYS A 118 -3.36 -4.23 -10.47
C LYS A 118 -4.00 -5.54 -10.00
N ARG A 119 -3.44 -6.69 -10.39
CA ARG A 119 -3.89 -8.01 -9.92
C ARG A 119 -3.77 -8.15 -8.40
N TYR A 120 -2.67 -7.65 -7.83
CA TYR A 120 -2.49 -7.64 -6.38
C TYR A 120 -3.53 -6.78 -5.67
N LEU A 121 -3.83 -5.58 -6.20
CA LEU A 121 -4.85 -4.68 -5.66
C LEU A 121 -6.23 -5.31 -5.67
N ASP A 122 -6.60 -5.99 -6.75
CA ASP A 122 -7.90 -6.63 -6.89
C ASP A 122 -8.04 -7.78 -5.88
N LYS A 123 -7.01 -8.63 -5.74
CA LYS A 123 -6.97 -9.69 -4.71
C LYS A 123 -7.00 -9.13 -3.28
N TYR A 124 -6.32 -8.01 -3.03
CA TYR A 124 -6.36 -7.35 -1.72
C TYR A 124 -7.78 -6.91 -1.36
N ARG A 125 -8.52 -6.35 -2.33
CA ARG A 125 -9.92 -5.94 -2.13
C ARG A 125 -10.83 -7.11 -1.81
N GLU A 126 -10.67 -8.24 -2.48
CA GLU A 126 -11.42 -9.48 -2.19
C GLU A 126 -11.21 -9.94 -0.75
N VAL A 127 -9.96 -10.06 -0.31
CA VAL A 127 -9.61 -10.51 1.05
C VAL A 127 -10.12 -9.56 2.12
N GLU A 128 -10.08 -8.24 1.88
CA GLU A 128 -10.61 -7.26 2.83
C GLU A 128 -12.15 -7.33 2.94
N MET A 129 -12.86 -7.64 1.85
CA MET A 129 -14.30 -7.88 1.87
C MET A 129 -14.68 -9.13 2.69
N GLU A 130 -13.90 -10.22 2.57
CA GLU A 130 -14.12 -11.45 3.34
C GLU A 130 -13.96 -11.24 4.85
N LYS A 131 -12.96 -10.46 5.29
CA LYS A 131 -12.76 -10.12 6.70
C LYS A 131 -13.90 -9.27 7.27
N GLY A 132 -14.44 -8.36 6.46
CA GLY A 132 -15.63 -7.57 6.81
C GLY A 132 -16.87 -8.44 7.01
N ASN A 133 -17.08 -9.44 6.14
CA ASN A 133 -18.24 -10.33 6.20
C ASN A 133 -18.19 -11.31 7.37
N ASN A 134 -17.00 -11.84 7.72
CA ASN A 134 -16.83 -12.75 8.87
C ASN A 134 -17.08 -12.06 10.22
N SER A 135 -16.96 -10.73 10.30
CA SER A 135 -17.26 -9.97 11.51
C SER A 135 -18.77 -9.79 11.74
N ASN A 136 -19.59 -9.87 10.69
CA ASN A 136 -21.04 -9.77 10.77
C ASN A 136 -21.75 -11.10 11.05
N ASN A 137 -21.08 -12.24 10.84
CA ASN A 137 -21.67 -13.57 11.05
C ASN A 137 -21.74 -14.03 12.52
N ASN A 138 -21.15 -13.30 13.48
CA ASN A 138 -21.27 -13.62 14.90
C ASN A 138 -22.58 -13.15 15.57
N ASN A 139 -23.52 -12.57 14.80
CA ASN A 139 -24.81 -12.08 15.31
C ASN A 139 -26.04 -12.67 14.60
N GLN A 140 -25.93 -13.86 14.00
CA GLN A 140 -27.08 -14.64 13.53
C GLN A 140 -26.98 -16.12 13.92
N ASN A 141 -26.97 -16.38 15.23
CA ASN A 141 -27.34 -17.70 15.77
C ASN A 141 -28.68 -17.62 16.49
N ASN A 142 -29.77 -17.52 15.74
CA ASN A 142 -31.07 -18.07 16.12
C ASN A 142 -32.05 -17.99 14.93
N TYR A 143 -32.28 -19.12 14.25
CA TYR A 143 -33.62 -19.72 14.10
C TYR A 143 -33.48 -21.04 13.32
N LYS A 144 -33.98 -22.11 13.96
CA LYS A 144 -34.16 -23.47 13.42
C LYS A 144 -35.08 -23.49 12.20
N GLY A 145 -34.85 -24.44 11.28
CA GLY A 145 -35.85 -24.87 10.31
C GLY A 145 -35.31 -25.94 9.36
N SER A 146 -35.78 -27.17 9.52
CA SER A 146 -35.33 -28.40 8.86
C SER A 146 -35.87 -28.57 7.43
N ASN A 147 -35.06 -29.21 6.57
CA ASN A 147 -35.34 -30.05 5.38
C ASN A 147 -36.44 -29.66 4.36
N SER A 148 -36.03 -29.53 3.09
CA SER A 148 -36.59 -30.31 1.97
C SER A 148 -35.62 -30.31 0.78
N GLU A 149 -35.50 -31.50 0.17
CA GLU A 149 -34.91 -31.83 -1.14
C GLU A 149 -35.60 -30.97 -2.24
N ASP A 150 -35.08 -30.69 -3.45
CA ASP A 150 -34.36 -31.53 -4.40
C ASP A 150 -34.05 -30.71 -5.70
N TYR A 151 -33.31 -31.31 -6.64
CA TYR A 151 -33.10 -30.95 -8.09
C TYR A 151 -32.06 -29.86 -8.43
N MET A 152 -31.12 -30.01 -9.38
CA MET A 152 -30.73 -31.08 -10.31
C MET A 152 -29.24 -30.86 -10.64
N GLU A 153 -28.48 -31.94 -10.65
CA GLU A 153 -27.16 -32.05 -11.27
C GLU A 153 -27.37 -32.22 -12.78
N ASP A 154 -26.91 -31.28 -13.59
CA ASP A 154 -26.69 -31.52 -15.02
C ASP A 154 -25.44 -30.78 -15.51
N ASN A 155 -24.55 -31.60 -16.07
CA ASN A 155 -23.29 -31.25 -16.70
C ASN A 155 -23.42 -30.17 -17.77
N CYS A 156 -22.37 -29.36 -17.92
CA CYS A 156 -21.91 -29.01 -19.25
C CYS A 156 -20.38 -29.00 -19.29
N TYR A 157 -19.88 -29.64 -20.35
CA TYR A 157 -18.49 -29.86 -20.75
C TYR A 157 -17.68 -28.57 -20.88
#